data_AF-A0AAW1AW21-F1
#
_entry.id   AF-A0AAW1AW21-F1
#
_cell.length_a   1.000
_cell.length_b   1.000
_cell.length_c   1.000
_cell.angle_alpha   90.00
_cell.angle_beta   90.00
_cell.angle_gamma   90.00
#
_symmetry.space_group_name_H-M   'P 1'
#
loop_
_entity.id
_entity.type
_entity.pdbx_description
1 polymer ?
#
loop_
_entity_poly.entity_id
_entity_poly.type
_entity_poly.pdbx_seq_one_letter_code
_entity_poly.pdbx_strand_id
1 'polypeptide(L)'
;MRERRVVSGIFAVLQANICRLRLTLPREESWPPWEGTDTAEKTPKQLYQTPGGLSAGDLKHGVVYGVVHRSDDNHNKEMVVYGWSAHQLKEEMRYIRDVRLTLERVRNKMYGEYDEMKRKIQQLSSELAVSHAEQASLENHIQVHAAALESFREMSSSLTSASIELQKTLVDVTLENTVIRDQIQNLKQTHEQSMEKLKEKQKQLETAKVQNELLRLKVESSQEANAEVMREMTRKLYSQYEEKLQEEEQKHKLEKETLLLETNRLLMAIEDANKEMRVTETSLQEKDQRIGELDRLIQRMEDERHQLQEQLIEYEMQLQGAGVYDQSSQPRSLKLEEITDSLRERIRHLDDMVLCQQKKVKHMVEEIALQKRKLKEKEIFILQLLEKISFLEGENKELQDRLDYLKETQSRPMVDTRDIGVGCDLPASPENRSRLPPEELKPARTYRPFLRVLEYSSKHRVLGPAAPCE
;
A
#
# COMPACT_ATOMS: atom_id res chain seq x y z
N MET A 1 3.16 44.95 18.11
CA MET A 1 3.40 45.79 16.92
C MET A 1 2.07 46.49 16.62
N ARG A 2 1.74 47.76 16.93
CA ARG A 2 2.44 49.06 16.93
C ARG A 2 3.11 49.42 15.59
N GLU A 3 2.36 50.10 14.74
CA GLU A 3 2.74 51.18 13.79
C GLU A 3 1.41 51.80 13.31
N ARG A 4 0.89 52.93 13.83
CA ARG A 4 1.24 54.35 13.63
C ARG A 4 2.03 54.72 12.35
N ARG A 5 1.36 55.41 11.43
CA ARG A 5 1.81 56.59 10.64
C ARG A 5 0.57 57.16 9.91
N VAL A 6 0.00 58.31 10.29
CA VAL A 6 0.45 59.71 10.14
C VAL A 6 0.51 60.17 8.68
N VAL A 7 -0.48 60.97 8.27
CA VAL A 7 -0.43 62.07 7.27
C VAL A 7 -1.60 63.01 7.66
N SER A 8 -1.43 64.06 8.49
CA SER A 8 -0.96 65.44 8.18
C SER A 8 -1.48 65.92 6.81
N GLY A 9 -2.41 66.87 6.69
CA GLY A 9 -2.46 68.16 7.37
C GLY A 9 -2.32 69.26 6.31
N ILE A 10 -3.29 70.18 6.30
CA ILE A 10 -3.16 71.60 5.96
C ILE A 10 -3.00 71.95 4.47
N PHE A 11 -4.07 72.49 3.88
CA PHE A 11 -3.99 73.64 2.98
C PHE A 11 -5.07 74.64 3.39
N ALA A 12 -4.69 75.55 4.29
CA ALA A 12 -5.37 76.82 4.50
C ALA A 12 -4.56 77.86 3.73
N VAL A 13 -5.17 78.50 2.73
CA VAL A 13 -4.62 79.70 2.09
C VAL A 13 -5.52 80.87 2.43
N LEU A 14 -4.89 81.77 3.17
CA LEU A 14 -5.23 83.16 3.46
C LEU A 14 -5.84 83.93 2.29
N GLN A 15 -6.88 84.72 2.58
CA GLN A 15 -7.05 86.16 2.32
C GLN A 15 -8.54 86.50 2.40
N ALA A 16 -9.04 87.52 3.08
CA ALA A 16 -8.45 88.55 3.93
C ALA A 16 -9.61 89.07 4.81
N ASN A 17 -9.36 89.22 6.12
CA ASN A 17 -10.24 89.98 6.98
C ASN A 17 -10.10 91.47 6.61
N ILE A 18 -11.17 92.08 6.08
CA ILE A 18 -11.31 93.54 6.09
C ILE A 18 -12.57 93.86 6.88
N CYS A 19 -12.38 93.98 8.19
CA CYS A 19 -13.31 94.70 9.06
C CYS A 19 -13.24 96.19 8.69
N ARG A 20 -14.26 96.72 8.01
CA ARG A 20 -14.44 98.17 7.90
C ARG A 20 -15.54 98.59 8.87
N LEU A 21 -15.14 98.81 10.12
CA LEU A 21 -15.93 99.54 11.11
C LEU A 21 -15.45 100.99 11.16
N ARG A 22 -16.44 101.89 11.14
CA ARG A 22 -16.45 103.27 11.66
C ARG A 22 -15.64 104.34 10.91
N LEU A 23 -16.33 105.43 10.57
CA LEU A 23 -16.07 106.76 11.14
C LEU A 23 -17.30 107.66 10.91
N THR A 24 -18.15 107.77 11.93
CA THR A 24 -18.91 108.99 12.22
C THR A 24 -17.95 110.08 12.69
N LEU A 25 -18.06 111.33 12.22
CA LEU A 25 -17.76 112.61 12.93
C LEU A 25 -17.91 113.82 11.97
N PRO A 26 -18.05 115.08 12.45
CA PRO A 26 -19.15 115.98 12.11
C PRO A 26 -18.75 117.34 11.48
N ARG A 27 -19.79 118.08 11.04
CA ARG A 27 -20.00 119.54 10.96
C ARG A 27 -18.80 120.51 11.01
N GLU A 28 -18.69 121.36 9.99
CA GLU A 28 -18.44 122.82 10.06
C GLU A 28 -18.66 123.44 8.65
N GLU A 29 -19.64 124.33 8.49
CA GLU A 29 -19.48 125.81 8.39
C GLU A 29 -18.82 126.23 7.07
N SER A 30 -19.51 126.90 6.16
CA SER A 30 -19.89 128.34 6.21
C SER A 30 -20.34 128.66 4.74
N TRP A 31 -21.25 129.55 4.36
CA TRP A 31 -21.52 130.96 4.72
C TRP A 31 -22.98 131.38 4.34
N PRO A 32 -23.65 132.26 5.12
CA PRO A 32 -24.84 133.09 4.81
C PRO A 32 -24.40 134.54 4.46
N PRO A 33 -25.18 135.66 4.58
CA PRO A 33 -26.62 135.99 4.72
C PRO A 33 -27.16 136.88 3.55
N TRP A 34 -28.42 137.35 3.46
CA TRP A 34 -29.05 138.61 3.96
C TRP A 34 -30.59 138.38 3.95
N GLU A 35 -31.33 138.53 5.08
CA GLU A 35 -32.12 139.71 5.52
C GLU A 35 -33.39 140.00 4.68
N GLY A 36 -34.62 140.16 5.20
CA GLY A 36 -35.16 140.33 6.56
C GLY A 36 -36.68 140.03 6.58
N THR A 37 -37.29 139.60 7.69
CA THR A 37 -37.97 140.42 8.74
C THR A 37 -39.06 141.37 8.20
N ASP A 38 -40.15 141.71 8.86
CA ASP A 38 -40.98 141.17 9.94
C ASP A 38 -42.27 142.03 9.90
N THR A 39 -43.36 141.52 10.46
CA THR A 39 -44.43 142.29 11.13
C THR A 39 -45.28 143.39 10.44
N ALA A 40 -46.59 143.20 10.60
CA ALA A 40 -47.59 144.13 11.15
C ALA A 40 -48.04 145.40 10.39
N GLU A 41 -49.36 145.40 10.08
CA GLU A 41 -50.34 146.45 10.36
C GLU A 41 -50.03 147.93 10.04
N LYS A 42 -50.79 148.53 9.10
CA LYS A 42 -51.83 149.56 9.35
C LYS A 42 -52.24 150.32 8.08
N THR A 43 -53.55 150.52 7.96
CA THR A 43 -54.28 151.59 7.24
C THR A 43 -53.86 153.01 7.74
N PRO A 44 -54.42 154.16 7.29
CA PRO A 44 -55.15 154.57 6.08
C PRO A 44 -54.61 155.92 5.48
N LYS A 45 -55.35 156.49 4.50
CA LYS A 45 -55.49 157.91 4.02
C LYS A 45 -55.27 157.97 2.50
N GLN A 46 -56.24 158.19 1.61
CA GLN A 46 -57.40 159.09 1.49
C GLN A 46 -57.04 160.57 1.18
N LEU A 47 -57.68 161.06 0.10
CA LEU A 47 -57.81 162.43 -0.44
C LEU A 47 -56.58 163.03 -1.15
N TYR A 48 -56.69 163.70 -2.32
CA TYR A 48 -57.67 164.73 -2.68
C TYR A 48 -58.03 164.78 -4.18
N GLN A 49 -59.33 165.02 -4.41
CA GLN A 49 -59.98 166.00 -5.30
C GLN A 49 -59.61 166.12 -6.80
N THR A 50 -60.63 165.78 -7.60
CA THR A 50 -61.31 166.61 -8.62
C THR A 50 -60.81 168.05 -8.82
N PRO A 51 -60.84 168.55 -10.07
CA PRO A 51 -61.49 169.83 -10.32
C PRO A 51 -62.61 169.70 -11.36
N GLY A 52 -63.74 170.32 -11.06
CA GLY A 52 -64.89 170.40 -11.95
C GLY A 52 -64.86 171.61 -12.87
N GLY A 53 -65.84 171.62 -13.78
CA GLY A 53 -66.38 172.80 -14.44
C GLY A 53 -65.67 173.22 -15.72
N LEU A 54 -66.39 173.23 -16.84
CA LEU A 54 -67.05 174.45 -17.33
C LEU A 54 -67.90 174.15 -18.56
N SER A 55 -69.09 174.77 -18.56
CA SER A 55 -69.93 175.04 -19.72
C SER A 55 -69.29 176.14 -20.57
N ALA A 56 -69.36 176.01 -21.90
CA ALA A 56 -69.41 177.09 -22.90
C ALA A 56 -69.55 176.38 -24.26
N GLY A 57 -70.57 176.63 -25.07
CA GLY A 57 -70.89 177.96 -25.56
C GLY A 57 -70.19 178.12 -26.91
N ASP A 58 -70.99 178.24 -27.97
CA ASP A 58 -70.57 178.55 -29.34
C ASP A 58 -69.35 179.48 -29.38
N LEU A 59 -68.23 179.02 -29.92
CA LEU A 59 -67.26 179.89 -30.57
C LEU A 59 -66.70 179.21 -31.82
N LYS A 60 -66.93 179.88 -32.93
CA LYS A 60 -66.56 179.47 -34.28
C LYS A 60 -65.03 179.51 -34.47
N HIS A 61 -64.52 178.48 -35.15
CA HIS A 61 -63.20 178.34 -35.80
C HIS A 61 -61.94 178.39 -34.90
N GLY A 62 -61.27 177.22 -34.74
CA GLY A 62 -59.91 177.13 -34.20
C GLY A 62 -59.22 175.82 -34.60
N VAL A 63 -58.14 175.92 -35.38
CA VAL A 63 -57.25 174.80 -35.79
C VAL A 63 -56.29 174.47 -34.64
N VAL A 64 -56.12 173.18 -34.31
CA VAL A 64 -55.17 172.73 -33.27
C VAL A 64 -53.88 172.28 -33.95
N TYR A 65 -52.78 172.97 -33.64
CA TYR A 65 -51.45 172.66 -34.13
C TYR A 65 -50.70 171.80 -33.09
N GLY A 66 -50.41 170.56 -33.44
CA GLY A 66 -49.61 169.65 -32.62
C GLY A 66 -48.18 169.54 -33.18
N VAL A 67 -47.18 169.82 -32.35
CA VAL A 67 -45.77 169.68 -32.72
C VAL A 67 -45.32 168.24 -32.41
N VAL A 68 -45.04 167.46 -33.45
CA VAL A 68 -44.48 166.11 -33.30
C VAL A 68 -42.98 166.17 -33.56
N HIS A 69 -42.19 165.80 -32.55
CA HIS A 69 -40.74 165.71 -32.69
C HIS A 69 -40.39 164.44 -33.47
N ARG A 70 -39.97 164.58 -34.72
CA ARG A 70 -39.32 163.46 -35.44
C ARG A 70 -37.84 163.47 -35.08
N SER A 71 -37.39 162.40 -34.43
CA SER A 71 -35.96 162.16 -34.19
C SER A 71 -35.50 161.08 -35.17
N ASP A 72 -35.10 161.48 -36.38
CA ASP A 72 -34.30 160.62 -37.26
C ASP A 72 -32.86 161.21 -37.29
N ASP A 73 -31.86 160.35 -37.13
CA ASP A 73 -30.43 160.69 -36.98
C ASP A 73 -29.82 161.28 -38.27
N ASN A 74 -30.06 162.56 -38.58
CA ASN A 74 -29.06 163.45 -39.20
C ASN A 74 -29.53 164.91 -39.28
N HIS A 75 -28.59 165.85 -39.13
CA HIS A 75 -28.80 167.24 -38.69
C HIS A 75 -29.61 168.16 -39.64
N ASN A 76 -30.91 168.29 -39.41
CA ASN A 76 -31.73 169.51 -39.57
C ASN A 76 -33.00 169.38 -38.72
N LYS A 77 -33.17 170.22 -37.69
CA LYS A 77 -34.36 170.20 -36.81
C LYS A 77 -35.52 170.90 -37.51
N GLU A 78 -36.18 170.18 -38.42
CA GLU A 78 -37.38 170.68 -39.10
C GLU A 78 -38.62 170.49 -38.23
N MET A 79 -39.21 171.62 -37.84
CA MET A 79 -40.43 171.69 -37.06
C MET A 79 -41.62 171.61 -38.01
N VAL A 80 -42.05 170.39 -38.35
CA VAL A 80 -43.21 170.20 -39.24
C VAL A 80 -44.49 170.25 -38.42
N VAL A 81 -45.21 171.35 -38.57
CA VAL A 81 -46.51 171.57 -37.94
C VAL A 81 -47.58 170.87 -38.78
N TYR A 82 -48.09 169.74 -38.30
CA TYR A 82 -49.26 169.08 -38.89
C TYR A 82 -50.53 169.64 -38.24
N GLY A 83 -51.40 170.23 -39.05
CA GLY A 83 -52.76 170.58 -38.63
C GLY A 83 -53.63 169.34 -38.69
N TRP A 84 -54.11 168.85 -37.54
CA TRP A 84 -55.08 167.74 -37.50
C TRP A 84 -56.48 168.29 -37.23
N SER A 85 -57.46 167.72 -37.91
CA SER A 85 -58.86 167.93 -37.57
C SER A 85 -59.21 167.10 -36.33
N ALA A 86 -60.09 167.61 -35.46
CA ALA A 86 -60.48 166.96 -34.20
C ALA A 86 -61.06 165.53 -34.37
N HIS A 87 -61.46 165.14 -35.59
CA HIS A 87 -61.95 163.80 -35.88
C HIS A 87 -60.83 162.76 -35.96
N GLN A 88 -59.69 163.09 -36.54
CA GLN A 88 -58.64 162.11 -36.87
C GLN A 88 -57.90 161.59 -35.62
N LEU A 89 -57.69 162.45 -34.60
CA LEU A 89 -57.04 162.05 -33.33
C LEU A 89 -57.90 161.09 -32.48
N LYS A 90 -59.23 161.20 -32.58
CA LYS A 90 -60.17 160.37 -31.81
C LYS A 90 -60.17 158.91 -32.25
N GLU A 91 -59.77 158.63 -33.48
CA GLU A 91 -59.76 157.29 -34.07
C GLU A 91 -58.49 156.53 -33.67
N GLU A 92 -57.33 157.18 -33.72
CA GLU A 92 -56.03 156.63 -33.29
C GLU A 92 -56.01 156.27 -31.79
N MET A 93 -56.57 157.13 -30.93
CA MET A 93 -56.75 156.84 -29.50
C MET A 93 -57.69 155.66 -29.23
N ARG A 94 -58.54 155.29 -30.19
CA ARG A 94 -59.42 154.11 -30.07
C ARG A 94 -58.64 152.84 -30.42
N TYR A 95 -57.87 152.87 -31.50
CA TYR A 95 -57.03 151.75 -31.94
C TYR A 95 -56.00 151.29 -30.90
N ILE A 96 -55.28 152.22 -30.26
CA ILE A 96 -54.26 151.87 -29.23
C ILE A 96 -54.87 151.15 -28.02
N ARG A 97 -56.09 151.53 -27.60
CA ARG A 97 -56.78 150.90 -26.48
C ARG A 97 -57.13 149.44 -26.78
N ASP A 98 -57.65 149.18 -27.98
CA ASP A 98 -58.07 147.84 -28.35
C ASP A 98 -56.89 146.86 -28.44
N VAL A 99 -55.75 147.30 -29.02
CA VAL A 99 -54.54 146.47 -29.10
C VAL A 99 -54.01 146.08 -27.71
N ARG A 100 -53.98 147.03 -26.77
CA ARG A 100 -53.54 146.74 -25.39
C ARG A 100 -54.44 145.70 -24.73
N LEU A 101 -55.75 145.85 -24.87
CA LEU A 101 -56.75 144.95 -24.29
C LEU A 101 -56.71 143.55 -24.93
N THR A 102 -56.30 143.43 -26.20
CA THR A 102 -56.04 142.13 -26.83
C THR A 102 -54.75 141.48 -26.35
N LEU A 103 -53.64 142.22 -26.21
CA LEU A 103 -52.38 141.67 -25.69
C LEU A 103 -52.52 141.21 -24.23
N GLU A 104 -53.30 141.94 -23.44
CA GLU A 104 -53.55 141.60 -22.04
C GLU A 104 -54.38 140.33 -21.87
N ARG A 105 -55.33 140.09 -22.78
CA ARG A 105 -56.08 138.83 -22.87
C ARG A 105 -55.18 137.65 -23.23
N VAL A 106 -54.27 137.82 -24.19
CA VAL A 106 -53.33 136.75 -24.59
C VAL A 106 -52.40 136.38 -23.44
N ARG A 107 -51.86 137.37 -22.71
CA ARG A 107 -50.99 137.14 -21.55
C ARG A 107 -51.68 136.27 -20.48
N ASN A 108 -52.90 136.63 -20.08
CA ASN A 108 -53.61 135.89 -19.02
C ASN A 108 -53.96 134.46 -19.46
N LYS A 109 -54.28 134.26 -20.75
CA LYS A 109 -54.53 132.92 -21.29
C LYS A 109 -53.26 132.05 -21.31
N MET A 110 -52.13 132.62 -21.74
CA MET A 110 -50.82 131.94 -21.75
C MET A 110 -50.37 131.49 -20.35
N TYR A 111 -50.54 132.33 -19.31
CA TYR A 111 -50.15 131.95 -17.95
C TYR A 111 -51.09 130.89 -17.34
N GLY A 112 -52.40 130.95 -17.61
CA GLY A 112 -53.33 129.91 -17.18
C GLY A 112 -53.03 128.54 -17.81
N GLU A 113 -52.76 128.51 -19.12
CA GLU A 113 -52.36 127.30 -19.84
C GLU A 113 -51.00 126.76 -19.36
N TYR A 114 -50.04 127.64 -19.05
CA TYR A 114 -48.74 127.24 -18.50
C TYR A 114 -48.86 126.65 -17.09
N ASP A 115 -49.65 127.25 -16.21
CA ASP A 115 -49.85 126.74 -14.84
C ASP A 115 -50.66 125.44 -14.82
N GLU A 116 -51.62 125.27 -15.74
CA GLU A 116 -52.27 123.97 -15.96
C GLU A 116 -51.30 122.90 -16.45
N MET A 117 -50.42 123.25 -17.40
CA MET A 117 -49.40 122.33 -17.90
C MET A 117 -48.40 121.96 -16.80
N LYS A 118 -47.95 122.92 -15.99
CA LYS A 118 -47.04 122.69 -14.86
C LYS A 118 -47.68 121.76 -13.82
N ARG A 119 -48.95 121.96 -13.47
CA ARG A 119 -49.69 121.05 -12.58
C ARG A 119 -49.83 119.66 -13.18
N LYS A 120 -50.17 119.54 -14.47
CA LYS A 120 -50.24 118.24 -15.16
C LYS A 120 -48.89 117.52 -15.18
N ILE A 121 -47.79 118.24 -15.45
CA ILE A 121 -46.44 117.66 -15.42
C ILE A 121 -46.07 117.18 -14.01
N GLN A 122 -46.38 117.97 -12.98
CA GLN A 122 -46.13 117.57 -11.58
C GLN A 122 -47.00 116.36 -11.18
N GLN A 123 -48.27 116.35 -11.57
CA GLN A 123 -49.18 115.23 -11.33
C GLN A 123 -48.67 113.96 -12.03
N LEU A 124 -48.36 114.02 -13.32
CA LEU A 124 -47.77 112.91 -14.08
C LEU A 124 -46.43 112.45 -13.47
N SER A 125 -45.60 113.38 -12.97
CA SER A 125 -44.34 113.02 -12.31
C SER A 125 -44.58 112.30 -10.97
N SER A 126 -45.56 112.73 -10.19
CA SER A 126 -45.94 112.05 -8.94
C SER A 126 -46.57 110.69 -9.19
N GLU A 127 -47.44 110.56 -10.21
CA GLU A 127 -48.04 109.29 -10.63
C GLU A 127 -46.98 108.32 -11.18
N LEU A 128 -46.01 108.82 -11.95
CA LEU A 128 -44.88 108.04 -12.45
C LEU A 128 -43.99 107.55 -11.29
N ALA A 129 -43.74 108.38 -10.27
CA ALA A 129 -42.98 107.99 -9.10
C ALA A 129 -43.71 106.91 -8.27
N VAL A 130 -45.02 107.05 -8.09
CA VAL A 130 -45.86 106.03 -7.41
C VAL A 130 -45.88 104.74 -8.22
N SER A 131 -46.09 104.81 -9.53
CA SER A 131 -46.07 103.64 -10.42
C SER A 131 -44.70 102.94 -10.43
N HIS A 132 -43.60 103.69 -10.41
CA HIS A 132 -42.26 103.12 -10.26
C HIS A 132 -42.04 102.46 -8.89
N ALA A 133 -42.56 103.03 -7.81
CA ALA A 133 -42.48 102.43 -6.47
C ALA A 133 -43.31 101.14 -6.38
N GLU A 134 -44.51 101.13 -6.97
CA GLU A 134 -45.35 99.93 -7.09
C GLU A 134 -44.65 98.85 -7.92
N GLN A 135 -44.07 99.21 -9.07
CA GLN A 135 -43.28 98.30 -9.90
C GLN A 135 -42.09 97.72 -9.12
N ALA A 136 -41.33 98.55 -8.40
CA ALA A 136 -40.21 98.09 -7.57
C ALA A 136 -40.68 97.15 -6.44
N SER A 137 -41.85 97.41 -5.84
CA SER A 137 -42.42 96.51 -4.81
C SER A 137 -42.82 95.15 -5.40
N LEU A 138 -43.41 95.16 -6.61
CA LEU A 138 -43.80 93.96 -7.33
C LEU A 138 -42.56 93.16 -7.77
N GLU A 139 -41.54 93.82 -8.29
CA GLU A 139 -40.25 93.22 -8.65
C GLU A 139 -39.57 92.58 -7.42
N ASN A 140 -39.55 93.27 -6.27
CA ASN A 140 -39.04 92.71 -5.02
C ASN A 140 -39.84 91.47 -4.59
N HIS A 141 -41.17 91.52 -4.68
CA HIS A 141 -42.02 90.38 -4.34
C HIS A 141 -41.76 89.19 -5.28
N ILE A 142 -41.66 89.42 -6.60
CA ILE A 142 -41.29 88.39 -7.59
C ILE A 142 -39.90 87.82 -7.28
N GLN A 143 -38.93 88.64 -6.90
CA GLN A 143 -37.58 88.20 -6.57
C GLN A 143 -37.55 87.33 -5.31
N VAL A 144 -38.29 87.69 -4.26
CA VAL A 144 -38.41 86.87 -3.04
C VAL A 144 -39.09 85.54 -3.35
N HIS A 145 -40.15 85.54 -4.15
CA HIS A 145 -40.81 84.30 -4.59
C HIS A 145 -39.90 83.43 -5.46
N ALA A 146 -39.12 84.03 -6.37
CA ALA A 146 -38.14 83.30 -7.17
C ALA A 146 -37.06 82.66 -6.29
N ALA A 147 -36.54 83.38 -5.29
CA ALA A 147 -35.57 82.85 -4.34
C ALA A 147 -36.15 81.73 -3.46
N ALA A 148 -37.42 81.85 -3.04
CA ALA A 148 -38.11 80.78 -2.33
C ALA A 148 -38.31 79.54 -3.20
N LEU A 149 -38.73 79.71 -4.46
CA LEU A 149 -38.85 78.58 -5.40
C LEU A 149 -37.51 77.92 -5.67
N GLU A 150 -36.42 78.69 -5.75
CA GLU A 150 -35.09 78.12 -5.95
C GLU A 150 -34.62 77.35 -4.70
N SER A 151 -34.87 77.85 -3.48
CA SER A 151 -34.56 77.07 -2.27
C SER A 151 -35.41 75.79 -2.17
N PHE A 152 -36.68 75.83 -2.60
CA PHE A 152 -37.50 74.61 -2.71
C PHE A 152 -36.96 73.65 -3.77
N ARG A 153 -36.48 74.15 -4.92
CA ARG A 153 -35.83 73.33 -5.95
C ARG A 153 -34.54 72.71 -5.42
N GLU A 154 -33.71 73.48 -4.73
CA GLU A 154 -32.48 72.99 -4.09
C GLU A 154 -32.80 71.91 -3.06
N MET A 155 -33.77 72.14 -2.16
CA MET A 155 -34.20 71.12 -1.19
C MET A 155 -34.77 69.88 -1.87
N SER A 156 -35.57 70.04 -2.93
CA SER A 156 -36.10 68.91 -3.71
C SER A 156 -34.97 68.14 -4.43
N SER A 157 -33.98 68.84 -4.99
CA SER A 157 -32.81 68.24 -5.62
C SER A 157 -31.93 67.50 -4.60
N SER A 158 -31.75 68.06 -3.40
CA SER A 158 -31.01 67.44 -2.31
C SER A 158 -31.74 66.21 -1.77
N LEU A 159 -33.06 66.30 -1.58
CA LEU A 159 -33.88 65.17 -1.15
C LEU A 159 -33.88 64.04 -2.18
N THR A 160 -33.99 64.37 -3.47
CA THR A 160 -33.89 63.37 -4.55
C THR A 160 -32.51 62.74 -4.60
N SER A 161 -31.43 63.51 -4.45
CA SER A 161 -30.06 62.98 -4.36
C SER A 161 -29.90 62.04 -3.16
N ALA A 162 -30.32 62.45 -1.96
CA ALA A 162 -30.26 61.64 -0.75
C ALA A 162 -31.12 60.37 -0.88
N SER A 163 -32.29 60.46 -1.54
CA SER A 163 -33.14 59.30 -1.82
C SER A 163 -32.46 58.31 -2.77
N ILE A 164 -31.79 58.80 -3.82
CA ILE A 164 -31.03 57.97 -4.76
C ILE A 164 -29.84 57.30 -4.05
N GLU A 165 -29.11 58.04 -3.20
CA GLU A 165 -28.01 57.47 -2.41
C GLU A 165 -28.46 56.37 -1.45
N LEU A 166 -29.59 56.57 -0.75
CA LEU A 166 -30.17 55.54 0.12
C LEU A 166 -30.63 54.31 -0.68
N GLN A 167 -31.27 54.51 -1.84
CA GLN A 167 -31.62 53.39 -2.72
C GLN A 167 -30.39 52.64 -3.21
N LYS A 168 -29.33 53.35 -3.61
CA LYS A 168 -28.07 52.77 -4.04
C LYS A 168 -27.43 51.94 -2.93
N THR A 169 -27.28 52.49 -1.74
CA THR A 169 -26.70 51.78 -0.59
C THR A 169 -27.52 50.55 -0.20
N LEU A 170 -28.86 50.60 -0.26
CA LEU A 170 -29.71 49.45 -0.01
C LEU A 170 -29.50 48.34 -1.06
N VAL A 171 -29.37 48.71 -2.34
CA VAL A 171 -29.06 47.78 -3.43
C VAL A 171 -27.67 47.17 -3.24
N ASP A 172 -26.66 47.99 -2.94
CA ASP A 172 -25.29 47.53 -2.71
C ASP A 172 -25.24 46.53 -1.53
N VAL A 173 -25.89 46.87 -0.41
CA VAL A 173 -25.98 45.98 0.78
C VAL A 173 -26.76 44.70 0.46
N THR A 174 -27.82 44.75 -0.36
CA THR A 174 -28.55 43.53 -0.74
C THR A 174 -27.72 42.65 -1.67
N LEU A 175 -26.97 43.22 -2.61
CA LEU A 175 -26.04 42.48 -3.46
C LEU A 175 -24.92 41.84 -2.63
N GLU A 176 -24.28 42.58 -1.72
CA GLU A 176 -23.28 42.02 -0.80
C GLU A 176 -23.85 40.87 0.04
N ASN A 177 -25.07 41.02 0.56
CA ASN A 177 -25.75 39.95 1.30
C ASN A 177 -26.03 38.71 0.42
N THR A 178 -26.33 38.87 -0.87
CA THR A 178 -26.46 37.73 -1.79
C THR A 178 -25.11 37.04 -2.01
N VAL A 179 -24.02 37.79 -2.21
CA VAL A 179 -22.67 37.23 -2.35
C VAL A 179 -22.25 36.47 -1.08
N ILE A 180 -22.48 37.04 0.10
CA ILE A 180 -22.19 36.38 1.38
C ILE A 180 -23.00 35.08 1.51
N ARG A 181 -24.28 35.10 1.13
CA ARG A 181 -25.13 33.90 1.16
C ARG A 181 -24.61 32.81 0.24
N ASP A 182 -24.22 33.17 -0.98
CA ASP A 182 -23.64 32.23 -1.95
C ASP A 182 -22.30 31.66 -1.47
N GLN A 183 -21.45 32.50 -0.87
CA GLN A 183 -20.21 32.04 -0.23
C GLN A 183 -20.47 31.06 0.91
N ILE A 184 -21.43 31.35 1.79
CA ILE A 184 -21.83 30.44 2.87
C ILE A 184 -22.36 29.12 2.31
N GLN A 185 -23.17 29.16 1.25
CA GLN A 185 -23.69 27.97 0.60
C GLN A 185 -22.57 27.13 -0.03
N ASN A 186 -21.61 27.76 -0.72
CA ASN A 186 -20.44 27.11 -1.29
C ASN A 186 -19.56 26.48 -0.21
N LEU A 187 -19.32 27.19 0.90
CA LEU A 187 -18.58 26.66 2.05
C LEU A 187 -19.29 25.47 2.70
N LYS A 188 -20.62 25.52 2.84
CA LYS A 188 -21.42 24.39 3.33
C LYS A 188 -21.32 23.18 2.39
N GLN A 189 -21.47 23.39 1.09
CA GLN A 189 -21.38 22.32 0.09
C GLN A 189 -19.99 21.68 0.06
N THR A 190 -18.93 22.48 0.09
CA THR A 190 -17.55 21.97 0.12
C THR A 190 -17.25 21.23 1.43
N HIS A 191 -17.74 21.72 2.56
CA HIS A 191 -17.64 21.02 3.84
C HIS A 191 -18.38 19.67 3.80
N GLU A 192 -19.63 19.64 3.31
CA GLU A 192 -20.42 18.42 3.17
C GLU A 192 -19.72 17.39 2.28
N GLN A 193 -19.24 17.79 1.10
CA GLN A 193 -18.45 16.93 0.21
C GLN A 193 -17.18 16.40 0.87
N SER A 194 -16.49 17.22 1.66
CA SER A 194 -15.28 16.78 2.38
C SER A 194 -15.63 15.75 3.47
N MET A 195 -16.75 15.92 4.16
CA MET A 195 -17.24 15.00 5.18
C MET A 195 -17.70 13.68 4.58
N GLU A 196 -18.35 13.70 3.41
CA GLU A 196 -18.71 12.49 2.67
C GLU A 196 -17.47 11.72 2.22
N LYS A 197 -16.49 12.39 1.63
CA LYS A 197 -15.21 11.78 1.26
C LYS A 197 -14.50 11.17 2.47
N LEU A 198 -14.51 11.86 3.62
CA LEU A 198 -13.94 11.33 4.86
C LEU A 198 -14.67 10.06 5.33
N LYS A 199 -16.01 10.06 5.30
CA LYS A 199 -16.82 8.88 5.64
C LYS A 199 -16.54 7.70 4.69
N GLU A 200 -16.40 7.96 3.40
CA GLU A 200 -16.05 6.93 2.42
C GLU A 200 -14.66 6.37 2.67
N LYS A 201 -13.66 7.23 2.94
CA LYS A 201 -12.31 6.80 3.32
C LYS A 201 -12.29 6.01 4.62
N GLN A 202 -13.11 6.38 5.59
CA GLN A 202 -13.27 5.60 6.82
C GLN A 202 -13.84 4.21 6.52
N LYS A 203 -14.87 4.10 5.67
CA LYS A 203 -15.42 2.80 5.25
C LYS A 203 -14.37 1.95 4.54
N GLN A 204 -13.61 2.54 3.60
CA GLN A 204 -12.53 1.85 2.90
C GLN A 204 -11.47 1.33 3.90
N LEU A 205 -11.09 2.15 4.87
CA LEU A 205 -10.15 1.76 5.93
C LEU A 205 -10.67 0.59 6.75
N GLU A 206 -11.94 0.61 7.18
CA GLU A 206 -12.52 -0.51 7.93
C GLU A 206 -12.59 -1.80 7.09
N THR A 207 -12.95 -1.71 5.81
CA THR A 207 -12.92 -2.88 4.92
C THR A 207 -11.50 -3.44 4.76
N ALA A 208 -10.49 -2.57 4.65
CA ALA A 208 -9.10 -2.99 4.56
C ALA A 208 -8.60 -3.60 5.87
N LYS A 209 -9.03 -3.09 7.03
CA LYS A 209 -8.72 -3.69 8.34
C LYS A 209 -9.26 -5.11 8.46
N VAL A 210 -10.54 -5.31 8.13
CA VAL A 210 -11.19 -6.63 8.17
C VAL A 210 -10.50 -7.61 7.20
N GLN A 211 -10.15 -7.15 5.99
CA GLN A 211 -9.41 -7.97 5.03
C GLN A 211 -8.01 -8.34 5.56
N ASN A 212 -7.29 -7.39 6.17
CA ASN A 212 -5.99 -7.65 6.77
C ASN A 212 -6.09 -8.64 7.95
N GLU A 213 -7.09 -8.51 8.81
CA GLU A 213 -7.35 -9.46 9.90
C GLU A 213 -7.66 -10.86 9.36
N LEU A 214 -8.50 -10.96 8.32
CA LEU A 214 -8.80 -12.24 7.67
C LEU A 214 -7.55 -12.88 7.05
N LEU A 215 -6.73 -12.08 6.36
CA LEU A 215 -5.46 -12.56 5.81
C LEU A 215 -4.51 -13.01 6.91
N ARG A 216 -4.42 -12.27 8.02
CA ARG A 216 -3.63 -12.65 9.19
C ARG A 216 -4.08 -14.00 9.74
N LEU A 217 -5.38 -14.18 9.96
CA LEU A 217 -5.96 -15.45 10.43
C LEU A 217 -5.70 -16.61 9.44
N LYS A 218 -5.76 -16.34 8.12
CA LYS A 218 -5.46 -17.35 7.11
C LYS A 218 -3.99 -17.77 7.11
N VAL A 219 -3.07 -16.81 7.28
CA VAL A 219 -1.64 -17.10 7.42
C VAL A 219 -1.38 -17.87 8.70
N GLU A 220 -1.94 -17.44 9.83
CA GLU A 220 -1.82 -18.15 11.13
C GLU A 220 -2.35 -19.58 11.03
N SER A 221 -3.54 -19.78 10.43
CA SER A 221 -4.12 -21.12 10.23
C SER A 221 -3.28 -22.00 9.30
N SER A 222 -2.73 -21.44 8.23
CA SER A 222 -1.83 -22.18 7.33
C SER A 222 -0.49 -22.52 8.00
N GLN A 223 0.05 -21.61 8.81
CA GLN A 223 1.28 -21.84 9.57
C GLN A 223 1.07 -22.92 10.63
N GLU A 224 -0.07 -22.90 11.35
CA GLU A 224 -0.40 -23.91 12.34
C GLU A 224 -0.60 -25.30 11.72
N ALA A 225 -1.30 -25.38 10.58
CA ALA A 225 -1.45 -26.64 9.84
C ALA A 225 -0.09 -27.20 9.39
N ASN A 226 0.80 -26.35 8.88
CA ASN A 226 2.16 -26.76 8.49
C ASN A 226 2.98 -27.22 9.71
N ALA A 227 2.89 -26.51 10.84
CA ALA A 227 3.55 -26.90 12.07
C ALA A 227 3.05 -28.24 12.59
N GLU A 228 1.74 -28.50 12.51
CA GLU A 228 1.14 -29.77 12.92
C GLU A 228 1.63 -30.94 12.05
N VAL A 229 1.73 -30.77 10.73
CA VAL A 229 2.32 -31.79 9.84
C VAL A 229 3.75 -32.12 10.24
N MET A 230 4.57 -31.12 10.57
CA MET A 230 5.94 -31.35 11.04
C MET A 230 5.97 -32.06 12.40
N ARG A 231 5.07 -31.70 13.34
CA ARG A 231 4.93 -32.38 14.63
C ARG A 231 4.46 -33.83 14.46
N GLU A 232 3.52 -34.10 13.55
CA GLU A 232 3.05 -35.45 13.22
C GLU A 232 4.14 -36.30 12.56
N MET A 233 4.88 -35.74 11.60
CA MET A 233 6.02 -36.43 10.98
C MET A 233 7.07 -36.78 12.03
N THR A 234 7.36 -35.84 12.92
CA THR A 234 8.30 -36.05 14.05
C THR A 234 7.80 -37.15 14.98
N ARG A 235 6.52 -37.12 15.41
CA ARG A 235 5.92 -38.18 16.22
C ARG A 235 5.97 -39.54 15.55
N LYS A 236 5.63 -39.64 14.26
CA LYS A 236 5.69 -40.89 13.49
C LYS A 236 7.11 -41.43 13.41
N LEU A 237 8.09 -40.56 13.18
CA LEU A 237 9.49 -40.95 13.13
C LEU A 237 9.97 -41.50 14.49
N TYR A 238 9.64 -40.81 15.59
CA TYR A 238 9.96 -41.30 16.94
C TYR A 238 9.27 -42.63 17.25
N SER A 239 7.98 -42.77 16.93
CA SER A 239 7.24 -44.03 17.11
C SER A 239 7.89 -45.17 16.33
N GLN A 240 8.27 -44.94 15.07
CA GLN A 240 8.93 -45.96 14.25
C GLN A 240 10.31 -46.35 14.79
N TYR A 241 11.07 -45.42 15.35
CA TYR A 241 12.35 -45.74 15.97
C TYR A 241 12.17 -46.53 17.27
N GLU A 242 11.18 -46.15 18.08
CA GLU A 242 10.87 -46.85 19.32
C GLU A 242 10.36 -48.28 19.06
N GLU A 243 9.47 -48.45 18.07
CA GLU A 243 8.99 -49.76 17.62
C GLU A 243 10.15 -50.65 17.14
N LYS A 244 11.02 -50.14 16.27
CA LYS A 244 12.20 -50.90 15.80
C LYS A 244 13.15 -51.29 16.94
N LEU A 245 13.35 -50.39 17.90
CA LEU A 245 14.16 -50.68 19.07
C LEU A 245 13.55 -51.82 19.90
N GLN A 246 12.23 -51.77 20.14
CA GLN A 246 11.51 -52.80 20.88
C GLN A 246 11.52 -54.14 20.14
N GLU A 247 11.37 -54.15 18.82
CA GLU A 247 11.43 -55.37 17.99
C GLU A 247 12.81 -56.05 18.09
N GLU A 248 13.90 -55.29 17.93
CA GLU A 248 15.26 -55.83 18.05
C GLU A 248 15.56 -56.31 19.48
N GLU A 249 15.09 -55.58 20.50
CA GLU A 249 15.20 -56.03 21.90
C GLU A 249 14.46 -57.35 22.14
N GLN A 250 13.24 -57.51 21.62
CA GLN A 250 12.48 -58.75 21.72
C GLN A 250 13.17 -59.89 20.99
N LYS A 251 13.67 -59.64 19.78
CA LYS A 251 14.41 -60.62 18.99
C LYS A 251 15.66 -61.09 19.73
N HIS A 252 16.47 -60.18 20.26
CA HIS A 252 17.64 -60.53 21.08
C HIS A 252 17.27 -61.33 22.34
N LYS A 253 16.16 -60.99 23.01
CA LYS A 253 15.67 -61.77 24.17
C LYS A 253 15.31 -63.20 23.76
N LEU A 254 14.56 -63.36 22.68
CA LEU A 254 14.19 -64.67 22.15
C LEU A 254 15.42 -65.48 21.71
N GLU A 255 16.35 -64.87 20.99
CA GLU A 255 17.61 -65.54 20.59
C GLU A 255 18.40 -66.00 21.81
N LYS A 256 18.53 -65.15 22.84
CA LYS A 256 19.17 -65.54 24.10
C LYS A 256 18.48 -66.72 24.76
N GLU A 257 17.15 -66.72 24.82
CA GLU A 257 16.38 -67.85 25.39
C GLU A 257 16.57 -69.13 24.58
N THR A 258 16.55 -69.07 23.25
CA THR A 258 16.79 -70.24 22.39
C THR A 258 18.20 -70.81 22.58
N LEU A 259 19.22 -69.95 22.66
CA LEU A 259 20.60 -70.38 22.91
C LEU A 259 20.77 -70.99 24.30
N LEU A 260 20.12 -70.44 25.32
CA LEU A 260 20.11 -71.01 26.66
C LEU A 260 19.45 -72.39 26.67
N LEU A 261 18.33 -72.56 25.97
CA LEU A 261 17.65 -73.85 25.84
C LEU A 261 18.53 -74.88 25.13
N GLU A 262 19.18 -74.52 24.02
CA GLU A 262 20.08 -75.46 23.31
C GLU A 262 21.32 -75.80 24.14
N THR A 263 21.89 -74.81 24.86
CA THR A 263 23.01 -75.04 25.77
C THR A 263 22.63 -76.03 26.87
N ASN A 264 21.45 -75.88 27.48
CA ASN A 264 20.95 -76.81 28.49
C ASN A 264 20.70 -78.20 27.92
N ARG A 265 20.17 -78.29 26.69
CA ARG A 265 19.95 -79.56 25.97
C ARG A 265 21.27 -80.30 25.75
N LEU A 266 22.29 -79.60 25.28
CA LEU A 266 23.63 -80.15 25.07
C LEU A 266 24.29 -80.56 26.39
N LEU A 267 24.13 -79.76 27.44
CA LEU A 267 24.63 -80.07 28.77
C LEU A 267 24.02 -81.36 29.30
N MET A 268 22.70 -81.53 29.20
CA MET A 268 22.02 -82.78 29.56
C MET A 268 22.52 -83.98 28.74
N ALA A 269 22.69 -83.81 27.42
CA ALA A 269 23.20 -84.89 26.57
C ALA A 269 24.63 -85.31 26.96
N ILE A 270 25.48 -84.37 27.34
CA ILE A 270 26.84 -84.65 27.86
C ILE A 270 26.76 -85.36 29.22
N GLU A 271 25.88 -84.92 30.12
CA GLU A 271 25.68 -85.59 31.41
C GLU A 271 25.23 -87.04 31.24
N ASP A 272 24.29 -87.30 30.33
CA ASP A 272 23.80 -88.65 30.06
C ASP A 272 24.86 -89.52 29.39
N ALA A 273 25.61 -88.99 28.41
CA ALA A 273 26.75 -89.67 27.82
C ALA A 273 27.84 -90.00 28.86
N ASN A 274 28.08 -89.11 29.82
CA ASN A 274 29.02 -89.34 30.92
C ASN A 274 28.53 -90.44 31.87
N LYS A 275 27.22 -90.53 32.14
CA LYS A 275 26.65 -91.63 32.95
C LYS A 275 26.84 -92.98 32.24
N GLU A 276 26.50 -93.05 30.95
CA GLU A 276 26.70 -94.26 30.14
C GLU A 276 28.18 -94.66 30.08
N MET A 277 29.07 -93.70 29.85
CA MET A 277 30.51 -93.92 29.86
C MET A 277 30.97 -94.58 31.18
N ARG A 278 30.54 -94.05 32.33
CA ARG A 278 30.88 -94.63 33.64
C ARG A 278 30.37 -96.06 33.79
N VAL A 279 29.16 -96.37 33.34
CA VAL A 279 28.61 -97.74 33.38
C VAL A 279 29.44 -98.69 32.51
N THR A 280 29.80 -98.26 31.29
CA THR A 280 30.65 -99.06 30.40
C THR A 280 32.06 -99.22 30.94
N GLU A 281 32.61 -98.20 31.59
CA GLU A 281 33.92 -98.23 32.25
C GLU A 281 33.94 -99.23 33.40
N THR A 282 32.91 -99.23 34.27
CA THR A 282 32.81 -100.24 35.34
C THR A 282 32.68 -101.66 34.78
N SER A 283 31.90 -101.86 33.71
CA SER A 283 31.78 -103.17 33.07
C SER A 283 33.09 -103.62 32.41
N LEU A 284 33.85 -102.68 31.83
CA LEU A 284 35.17 -102.96 31.27
C LEU A 284 36.16 -103.36 32.36
N GLN A 285 36.18 -102.65 33.49
CA GLN A 285 37.01 -102.99 34.64
C GLN A 285 36.71 -104.40 35.18
N GLU A 286 35.44 -104.79 35.26
CA GLU A 286 35.04 -106.16 35.65
C GLU A 286 35.56 -107.21 34.65
N LYS A 287 35.49 -106.92 33.35
CA LYS A 287 36.05 -107.80 32.32
C LYS A 287 37.57 -107.90 32.42
N ASP A 288 38.27 -106.80 32.66
CA ASP A 288 39.72 -106.78 32.85
C ASP A 288 40.14 -107.59 34.08
N GLN A 289 39.37 -107.50 35.19
CA GLN A 289 39.57 -108.36 36.35
C GLN A 289 39.42 -109.85 35.99
N ARG A 290 38.39 -110.19 35.20
CA ARG A 290 38.15 -111.55 34.74
C ARG A 290 39.27 -112.07 33.83
N ILE A 291 39.79 -111.23 32.93
CA ILE A 291 40.95 -111.55 32.08
C ILE A 291 42.16 -111.85 32.98
N GLY A 292 42.44 -110.99 33.97
CA GLY A 292 43.53 -111.22 34.91
C GLY A 292 43.40 -112.51 35.73
N GLU A 293 42.19 -112.97 36.05
CA GLU A 293 41.97 -114.30 36.65
C GLU A 293 42.30 -115.44 35.68
N LEU A 294 41.89 -115.31 34.41
CA LEU A 294 42.17 -116.30 33.37
C LEU A 294 43.67 -116.39 33.07
N ASP A 295 44.37 -115.27 32.99
CA ASP A 295 45.83 -115.26 32.77
C ASP A 295 46.58 -115.98 33.91
N ARG A 296 46.17 -115.77 35.17
CA ARG A 296 46.74 -116.52 36.31
C ARG A 296 46.46 -118.02 36.24
N LEU A 297 45.29 -118.42 35.72
CA LEU A 297 44.99 -119.84 35.52
C LEU A 297 45.85 -120.42 34.40
N ILE A 298 45.97 -119.71 33.28
CA ILE A 298 46.83 -120.10 32.16
C ILE A 298 48.27 -120.26 32.64
N GLN A 299 48.80 -119.31 33.40
CA GLN A 299 50.15 -119.41 33.96
C GLN A 299 50.33 -120.69 34.79
N ARG A 300 49.39 -121.03 35.67
CA ARG A 300 49.46 -122.28 36.46
C ARG A 300 49.41 -123.53 35.59
N MET A 301 48.58 -123.54 34.55
CA MET A 301 48.49 -124.65 33.60
C MET A 301 49.78 -124.76 32.76
N GLU A 302 50.38 -123.64 32.39
CA GLU A 302 51.66 -123.62 31.70
C GLU A 302 52.77 -124.16 32.60
N ASP A 303 52.88 -123.70 33.85
CA ASP A 303 53.85 -124.19 34.82
C ASP A 303 53.72 -125.72 35.03
N GLU A 304 52.50 -126.22 35.21
CA GLU A 304 52.20 -127.66 35.32
C GLU A 304 52.59 -128.43 34.05
N ARG A 305 52.30 -127.87 32.86
CA ARG A 305 52.71 -128.48 31.59
C ARG A 305 54.24 -128.59 31.50
N HIS A 306 54.98 -127.55 31.89
CA HIS A 306 56.44 -127.59 31.89
C HIS A 306 56.96 -128.67 32.85
N GLN A 307 56.37 -128.79 34.05
CA GLN A 307 56.71 -129.85 35.01
C GLN A 307 56.45 -131.26 34.44
N LEU A 308 55.30 -131.48 33.78
CA LEU A 308 54.99 -132.76 33.14
C LEU A 308 55.93 -133.07 31.97
N GLN A 309 56.35 -132.05 31.21
CA GLN A 309 57.35 -132.20 30.15
C GLN A 309 58.72 -132.60 30.70
N GLU A 310 59.16 -132.00 31.81
CA GLU A 310 60.40 -132.38 32.50
C GLU A 310 60.34 -133.86 32.95
N GLN A 311 59.24 -134.29 33.58
CA GLN A 311 59.03 -135.68 33.98
C GLN A 311 59.03 -136.66 32.79
N LEU A 312 58.41 -136.28 31.66
CA LEU A 312 58.41 -137.11 30.45
C LEU A 312 59.84 -137.35 29.95
N ILE A 313 60.67 -136.30 29.89
CA ILE A 313 62.06 -136.40 29.47
C ILE A 313 62.86 -137.31 30.43
N GLU A 314 62.62 -137.22 31.73
CA GLU A 314 63.22 -138.11 32.73
C GLU A 314 62.86 -139.58 32.47
N TYR A 315 61.60 -139.90 32.19
CA TYR A 315 61.16 -141.26 31.87
C TYR A 315 61.65 -141.76 30.52
N GLU A 316 61.69 -140.90 29.49
CA GLU A 316 62.26 -141.24 28.18
C GLU A 316 63.75 -141.58 28.29
N MET A 317 64.51 -140.86 29.11
CA MET A 317 65.91 -141.17 29.41
C MET A 317 66.06 -142.53 30.12
N GLN A 318 65.15 -142.86 31.05
CA GLN A 318 65.11 -144.17 31.71
C GLN A 318 64.76 -145.31 30.73
N LEU A 319 63.81 -145.07 29.81
CA LEU A 319 63.38 -146.03 28.79
C LEU A 319 64.42 -146.24 27.68
N GLN A 320 65.14 -145.18 27.27
CA GLN A 320 66.27 -145.31 26.36
C GLN A 320 67.40 -146.17 26.94
N GLY A 321 67.54 -146.21 28.28
CA GLY A 321 68.39 -147.18 28.99
C GLY A 321 67.87 -148.63 28.98
N ALA A 322 66.58 -148.85 28.71
CA ALA A 322 65.91 -150.16 28.71
C ALA A 322 65.57 -150.68 27.29
N GLY A 323 65.91 -149.94 26.23
CA GLY A 323 65.50 -150.18 24.84
C GLY A 323 66.41 -151.08 23.99
N VAL A 324 67.05 -152.09 24.57
CA VAL A 324 67.59 -153.25 23.82
C VAL A 324 66.65 -154.41 24.10
N TYR A 325 66.07 -155.02 23.06
CA TYR A 325 65.04 -156.10 23.05
C TYR A 325 63.61 -155.66 22.69
N ASP A 326 63.31 -155.67 21.38
CA ASP A 326 62.56 -156.76 20.71
C ASP A 326 61.41 -156.33 19.77
N GLN A 327 61.27 -157.17 18.75
CA GLN A 327 60.50 -157.11 17.50
C GLN A 327 58.98 -157.30 17.73
N SER A 328 58.13 -156.32 17.41
CA SER A 328 56.67 -156.53 17.17
C SER A 328 55.90 -155.27 16.74
N SER A 329 56.33 -154.55 15.70
CA SER A 329 55.75 -153.22 15.36
C SER A 329 54.62 -153.20 14.31
N GLN A 330 53.95 -154.33 14.03
CA GLN A 330 52.80 -154.33 13.11
C GLN A 330 51.51 -153.68 13.70
N PRO A 331 51.10 -153.88 14.98
CA PRO A 331 49.94 -153.18 15.56
C PRO A 331 50.23 -151.72 15.95
N ARG A 332 51.50 -151.34 16.02
CA ARG A 332 51.94 -149.96 16.29
C ARG A 332 51.80 -149.08 15.06
N SER A 333 52.04 -149.63 13.85
CA SER A 333 51.84 -148.93 12.58
C SER A 333 50.38 -148.52 12.36
N LEU A 334 49.43 -149.40 12.63
CA LEU A 334 48.00 -149.13 12.45
C LEU A 334 47.48 -148.05 13.43
N LYS A 335 47.92 -148.08 14.69
CA LYS A 335 47.61 -147.00 15.66
C LYS A 335 48.23 -145.66 15.26
N LEU A 336 49.46 -145.68 14.72
CA LEU A 336 50.11 -144.47 14.21
C LEU A 336 49.38 -143.94 12.96
N GLU A 337 48.85 -144.81 12.11
CA GLU A 337 48.05 -144.45 10.94
C GLU A 337 46.70 -143.83 11.36
N GLU A 338 45.97 -144.42 12.31
CA GLU A 338 44.74 -143.83 12.88
C GLU A 338 44.99 -142.45 13.53
N ILE A 339 46.10 -142.29 14.27
CA ILE A 339 46.47 -140.99 14.85
C ILE A 339 46.83 -139.99 13.76
N THR A 340 47.51 -140.42 12.70
CA THR A 340 47.86 -139.56 11.57
C THR A 340 46.62 -139.11 10.80
N ASP A 341 45.66 -140.00 10.59
CA ASP A 341 44.40 -139.66 9.92
C ASP A 341 43.51 -138.77 10.80
N SER A 342 43.47 -139.00 12.11
CA SER A 342 42.82 -138.10 13.07
C SER A 342 43.43 -136.69 13.08
N LEU A 343 44.76 -136.59 13.00
CA LEU A 343 45.46 -135.31 12.90
C LEU A 343 45.22 -134.63 11.54
N ARG A 344 45.21 -135.38 10.43
CA ARG A 344 44.85 -134.84 9.10
C ARG A 344 43.42 -134.32 9.09
N GLU A 345 42.49 -135.01 9.74
CA GLU A 345 41.10 -134.56 9.86
C GLU A 345 40.97 -133.30 10.74
N ARG A 346 41.73 -133.23 11.84
CA ARG A 346 41.83 -132.03 12.67
C ARG A 346 42.37 -130.83 11.89
N ILE A 347 43.41 -131.05 11.07
CA ILE A 347 43.97 -130.01 10.20
C ILE A 347 42.94 -129.58 9.15
N ARG A 348 42.25 -130.52 8.48
CA ARG A 348 41.16 -130.19 7.54
C ARG A 348 40.05 -129.37 8.20
N HIS A 349 39.61 -129.75 9.39
CA HIS A 349 38.61 -128.97 10.13
C HIS A 349 39.11 -127.57 10.51
N LEU A 350 40.39 -127.44 10.87
CA LEU A 350 41.01 -126.14 11.12
C LEU A 350 41.08 -125.29 9.84
N ASP A 351 41.45 -125.88 8.71
CA ASP A 351 41.48 -125.21 7.41
C ASP A 351 40.07 -124.78 6.98
N ASP A 352 39.06 -125.61 7.19
CA ASP A 352 37.66 -125.25 6.93
C ASP A 352 37.18 -124.11 7.83
N MET A 353 37.57 -124.10 9.11
CA MET A 353 37.30 -122.99 10.01
C MET A 353 38.00 -121.71 9.55
N VAL A 354 39.26 -121.79 9.11
CA VAL A 354 40.01 -120.65 8.57
C VAL A 354 39.35 -120.13 7.29
N LEU A 355 38.94 -121.01 6.37
CA LEU A 355 38.22 -120.64 5.16
C LEU A 355 36.85 -120.00 5.46
N CYS A 356 36.11 -120.50 6.45
CA CYS A 356 34.86 -119.88 6.91
C CYS A 356 35.10 -118.48 7.48
N GLN A 357 36.16 -118.30 8.28
CA GLN A 357 36.52 -116.98 8.82
C GLN A 357 37.01 -116.03 7.71
N GLN A 358 37.82 -116.50 6.76
CA GLN A 358 38.28 -115.71 5.61
C GLN A 358 37.11 -115.25 4.74
N LYS A 359 36.11 -116.11 4.51
CA LYS A 359 34.87 -115.73 3.80
C LYS A 359 34.09 -114.64 4.55
N LYS A 360 34.01 -114.73 5.88
CA LYS A 360 33.36 -113.71 6.71
C LYS A 360 34.09 -112.36 6.62
N VAL A 361 35.42 -112.37 6.73
CA VAL A 361 36.25 -111.15 6.58
C VAL A 361 36.09 -110.57 5.17
N LYS A 362 36.12 -111.40 4.13
CA LYS A 362 35.90 -110.95 2.74
C LYS A 362 34.55 -110.26 2.59
N HIS A 363 33.48 -110.84 3.13
CA HIS A 363 32.15 -110.25 3.10
C HIS A 363 32.11 -108.89 3.83
N MET A 364 32.73 -108.78 5.01
CA MET A 364 32.85 -107.52 5.74
C MET A 364 33.60 -106.46 4.93
N VAL A 365 34.69 -106.83 4.25
CA VAL A 365 35.45 -105.92 3.38
C VAL A 365 34.60 -105.44 2.20
N GLU A 366 33.82 -106.34 1.58
CA GLU A 366 32.90 -106.00 0.50
C GLU A 366 31.80 -105.05 0.98
N GLU A 367 31.26 -105.26 2.17
CA GLU A 367 30.26 -104.38 2.79
C GLU A 367 30.85 -102.99 3.09
N ILE A 368 32.05 -102.92 3.65
CA ILE A 368 32.78 -101.65 3.85
C ILE A 368 33.02 -100.95 2.52
N ALA A 369 33.43 -101.67 1.47
CA ALA A 369 33.64 -101.09 0.14
C ALA A 369 32.33 -100.57 -0.47
N LEU A 370 31.19 -101.24 -0.23
CA LEU A 370 29.87 -100.76 -0.63
C LEU A 370 29.46 -99.50 0.14
N GLN A 371 29.62 -99.49 1.47
CA GLN A 371 29.32 -98.33 2.30
C GLN A 371 30.18 -97.13 1.92
N LYS A 372 31.48 -97.35 1.63
CA LYS A 372 32.40 -96.32 1.15
C LYS A 372 31.97 -95.72 -0.19
N ARG A 373 31.41 -96.52 -1.11
CA ARG A 373 30.83 -95.99 -2.37
C ARG A 373 29.60 -95.13 -2.11
N LYS A 374 28.68 -95.58 -1.27
CA LYS A 374 27.49 -94.78 -0.88
C LYS A 374 27.88 -93.46 -0.23
N LEU A 375 28.90 -93.47 0.63
CA LEU A 375 29.44 -92.25 1.25
C LEU A 375 29.94 -91.27 0.19
N LYS A 376 30.76 -91.74 -0.77
CA LYS A 376 31.23 -90.91 -1.89
C LYS A 376 30.10 -90.35 -2.76
N GLU A 377 29.05 -91.14 -3.03
CA GLU A 377 27.86 -90.64 -3.75
C GLU A 377 27.17 -89.51 -2.97
N LYS A 378 27.06 -89.62 -1.65
CA LYS A 378 26.52 -88.56 -0.79
C LYS A 378 27.43 -87.33 -0.75
N GLU A 379 28.76 -87.49 -0.71
CA GLU A 379 29.70 -86.37 -0.82
C GLU A 379 29.53 -85.60 -2.13
N ILE A 380 29.41 -86.30 -3.25
CA ILE A 380 29.15 -85.67 -4.56
C ILE A 380 27.82 -84.93 -4.55
N PHE A 381 26.77 -85.53 -3.96
CA PHE A 381 25.47 -84.87 -3.83
C PHE A 381 25.53 -83.61 -2.96
N ILE A 382 26.27 -83.64 -1.86
CA ILE A 382 26.51 -82.46 -1.01
C ILE A 382 27.21 -81.37 -1.82
N LEU A 383 28.24 -81.70 -2.61
CA LEU A 383 28.92 -80.73 -3.45
C LEU A 383 27.99 -80.10 -4.50
N GLN A 384 27.10 -80.88 -5.12
CA GLN A 384 26.09 -80.35 -6.05
C GLN A 384 25.09 -79.41 -5.37
N LEU A 385 24.67 -79.72 -4.15
CA LEU A 385 23.81 -78.84 -3.36
C LEU A 385 24.53 -77.54 -2.98
N LEU A 386 25.80 -77.61 -2.59
CA LEU A 386 26.61 -76.43 -2.29
C LEU A 386 26.77 -75.53 -3.51
N GLU A 387 27.07 -76.09 -4.68
CA GLU A 387 27.13 -75.33 -5.94
C GLU A 387 25.79 -74.64 -6.24
N LYS A 388 24.66 -75.35 -6.02
CA LYS A 388 23.32 -74.77 -6.20
C LYS A 388 23.03 -73.65 -5.22
N ILE A 389 23.43 -73.79 -3.96
CA ILE A 389 23.31 -72.75 -2.93
C ILE A 389 24.13 -71.53 -3.35
N SER A 390 25.41 -71.70 -3.70
CA SER A 390 26.27 -70.58 -4.12
C SER A 390 25.73 -69.85 -5.36
N PHE A 391 25.15 -70.57 -6.32
CA PHE A 391 24.48 -69.95 -7.47
C PHE A 391 23.28 -69.10 -7.04
N LEU A 392 22.39 -69.65 -6.19
CA LEU A 392 21.21 -68.94 -5.70
C LEU A 392 21.58 -67.74 -4.81
N GLU A 393 22.62 -67.87 -3.99
CA GLU A 393 23.16 -66.77 -3.18
C GLU A 393 23.67 -65.63 -4.06
N GLY A 394 24.33 -65.95 -5.18
CA GLY A 394 24.77 -64.97 -6.18
C GLY A 394 23.59 -64.24 -6.84
N GLU A 395 22.58 -64.96 -7.31
CA GLU A 395 21.37 -64.36 -7.88
C GLU A 395 20.63 -63.48 -6.86
N ASN A 396 20.50 -63.97 -5.62
CA ASN A 396 19.83 -63.22 -4.55
C ASN A 396 20.59 -61.94 -4.21
N LYS A 397 21.93 -61.98 -4.21
CA LYS A 397 22.77 -60.80 -4.04
C LYS A 397 22.62 -59.80 -5.20
N GLU A 398 22.59 -60.26 -6.45
CA GLU A 398 22.35 -59.39 -7.60
C GLU A 398 20.96 -58.71 -7.54
N LEU A 399 19.93 -59.45 -7.13
CA LEU A 399 18.59 -58.90 -6.93
C LEU A 399 18.57 -57.88 -5.80
N GLN A 400 19.27 -58.14 -4.71
CA GLN A 400 19.44 -57.21 -3.59
C GLN A 400 20.15 -55.92 -4.04
N ASP A 401 21.26 -56.04 -4.78
CA ASP A 401 22.00 -54.89 -5.32
C ASP A 401 21.13 -54.04 -6.27
N ARG A 402 20.30 -54.69 -7.11
CA ARG A 402 19.33 -53.99 -7.97
C ARG A 402 18.26 -53.25 -7.18
N LEU A 403 17.75 -53.87 -6.12
CA LEU A 403 16.75 -53.28 -5.25
C LEU A 403 17.33 -52.08 -4.49
N ASP A 404 18.57 -52.18 -4.03
CA ASP A 404 19.27 -51.07 -3.36
C ASP A 404 19.57 -49.93 -4.34
N TYR A 405 19.97 -50.23 -5.57
CA TYR A 405 20.10 -49.21 -6.63
C TYR A 405 18.78 -48.50 -6.95
N LEU A 406 17.66 -49.23 -7.03
CA LEU A 406 16.34 -48.64 -7.27
C LEU A 406 15.89 -47.77 -6.08
N LYS A 407 16.16 -48.21 -4.85
CA LYS A 407 15.90 -47.41 -3.64
C LYS A 407 16.73 -46.14 -3.61
N GLU A 408 18.01 -46.21 -3.97
CA GLU A 408 18.90 -45.05 -4.06
C GLU A 408 18.49 -44.09 -5.19
N THR A 409 17.99 -44.64 -6.30
CA THR A 409 17.46 -43.83 -7.42
C THR A 409 16.13 -43.17 -7.05
N GLN A 410 15.27 -43.82 -6.28
CA GLN A 410 14.02 -43.23 -5.77
C GLN A 410 14.25 -42.21 -4.64
N SER A 411 15.32 -42.35 -3.85
CA SER A 411 15.61 -41.44 -2.74
C SER A 411 16.33 -40.14 -3.17
N ARG A 412 16.67 -39.99 -4.45
CA ARG A 412 17.20 -38.73 -5.00
C ARG A 412 16.06 -37.73 -5.19
N PRO A 413 15.99 -36.62 -4.43
CA PRO A 413 14.94 -35.62 -4.61
C PRO A 413 15.08 -34.97 -5.99
N MET A 414 13.95 -34.90 -6.69
CA MET A 414 13.71 -34.12 -7.91
C MET A 414 14.21 -32.69 -7.71
N VAL A 415 15.42 -32.39 -8.22
CA VAL A 415 15.92 -31.02 -8.34
C VAL A 415 15.45 -30.50 -9.69
N ASP A 416 14.53 -29.54 -9.63
CA ASP A 416 14.14 -28.65 -10.73
C ASP A 416 15.38 -28.12 -11.45
N THR A 417 15.62 -28.58 -12.67
CA THR A 417 16.31 -27.76 -13.67
C THR A 417 15.43 -27.72 -14.90
N ARG A 418 14.95 -26.51 -15.18
CA ARG A 418 14.06 -26.14 -16.27
C ARG A 418 14.62 -26.58 -17.64
N ASP A 419 13.71 -27.08 -18.47
CA ASP A 419 13.63 -27.03 -19.93
C ASP A 419 14.94 -27.06 -20.75
N ILE A 420 15.14 -28.17 -21.49
CA ILE A 420 15.32 -28.19 -22.95
C ILE A 420 14.70 -29.52 -23.44
N GLY A 421 13.65 -29.43 -24.23
CA GLY A 421 12.93 -30.58 -24.76
C GLY A 421 13.63 -31.25 -25.94
N VAL A 422 13.50 -32.57 -26.01
CA VAL A 422 13.28 -33.32 -27.26
C VAL A 422 12.42 -34.52 -26.88
N GLY A 423 11.17 -34.54 -27.36
CA GLY A 423 10.28 -35.68 -27.23
C GLY A 423 10.52 -36.72 -28.31
N CYS A 424 10.23 -37.98 -27.97
CA CYS A 424 9.72 -39.05 -28.85
C CYS A 424 9.07 -40.07 -27.90
N ASP A 425 7.74 -40.10 -27.78
CA ASP A 425 6.79 -40.88 -28.58
C ASP A 425 6.57 -42.31 -28.04
N LEU A 426 5.52 -42.44 -27.18
CA LEU A 426 4.44 -43.46 -27.08
C LEU A 426 4.72 -44.98 -27.34
N PRO A 427 3.89 -45.93 -26.84
CA PRO A 427 2.71 -45.81 -25.98
C PRO A 427 2.67 -46.76 -24.75
N ALA A 428 1.78 -46.44 -23.81
CA ALA A 428 1.26 -47.38 -22.81
C ALA A 428 0.09 -48.20 -23.40
N SER A 429 0.01 -49.49 -23.06
CA SER A 429 -1.16 -50.37 -23.26
C SER A 429 -1.15 -51.49 -22.21
N PRO A 430 -2.28 -52.15 -21.89
CA PRO A 430 -2.92 -52.00 -20.59
C PRO A 430 -2.93 -53.29 -19.76
N GLU A 431 -3.23 -53.14 -18.48
CA GLU A 431 -3.66 -54.22 -17.60
C GLU A 431 -5.00 -54.81 -18.05
N ASN A 432 -5.07 -56.12 -18.35
CA ASN A 432 -6.04 -57.04 -17.72
C ASN A 432 -5.96 -58.51 -18.15
N ARG A 433 -6.26 -59.37 -17.15
CA ARG A 433 -6.80 -60.74 -17.17
C ARG A 433 -5.90 -61.95 -17.49
N SER A 434 -5.63 -62.68 -16.40
CA SER A 434 -6.09 -64.06 -16.13
C SER A 434 -6.03 -65.12 -17.26
N ARG A 435 -5.14 -66.11 -17.06
CA ARG A 435 -5.27 -67.58 -17.26
C ARG A 435 -4.01 -68.19 -17.90
N LEU A 436 -3.36 -69.08 -17.14
CA LEU A 436 -2.45 -70.12 -17.64
C LEU A 436 -3.16 -70.98 -18.72
N PRO A 437 -2.45 -71.58 -19.70
CA PRO A 437 -1.79 -72.89 -19.48
C PRO A 437 -0.50 -73.07 -20.34
N PRO A 438 0.11 -74.28 -20.51
CA PRO A 438 1.50 -74.55 -20.15
C PRO A 438 2.41 -74.76 -21.39
N GLU A 439 3.67 -75.14 -21.12
CA GLU A 439 4.64 -75.73 -22.07
C GLU A 439 5.45 -74.77 -22.97
N GLU A 440 6.74 -74.62 -22.66
CA GLU A 440 7.84 -75.18 -23.46
C GLU A 440 9.18 -74.64 -22.93
N LEU A 441 9.91 -75.50 -22.23
CA LEU A 441 11.32 -75.31 -21.90
C LEU A 441 12.13 -75.32 -23.21
N LYS A 442 12.47 -74.15 -23.74
CA LYS A 442 13.56 -74.05 -24.72
C LYS A 442 14.90 -73.96 -23.98
N PRO A 443 15.91 -74.75 -24.39
CA PRO A 443 17.15 -74.89 -23.65
C PRO A 443 17.95 -73.58 -23.72
N ALA A 444 18.41 -73.13 -22.56
CA ALA A 444 19.37 -72.06 -22.44
C ALA A 444 20.61 -72.39 -23.28
N ARG A 445 20.99 -71.43 -24.14
CA ARG A 445 22.27 -71.31 -24.82
C ARG A 445 23.39 -71.83 -23.91
N THR A 446 24.01 -72.95 -24.29
CA THR A 446 25.17 -73.48 -23.59
C THR A 446 26.37 -72.57 -23.84
N TYR A 447 26.50 -71.50 -23.06
CA TYR A 447 27.72 -70.71 -23.01
C TYR A 447 28.71 -71.45 -22.10
N ARG A 448 29.66 -72.18 -22.70
CA ARG A 448 30.72 -72.92 -22.00
C ARG A 448 31.92 -71.99 -21.75
N PRO A 449 32.20 -71.53 -20.51
CA PRO A 449 33.37 -70.69 -20.23
C PRO A 449 34.66 -71.53 -20.14
N PHE A 450 34.54 -72.82 -19.85
CA PHE A 450 35.66 -73.70 -19.49
C PHE A 450 36.57 -74.13 -20.64
N LEU A 451 36.15 -73.97 -21.91
CA LEU A 451 37.07 -74.20 -23.03
C LEU A 451 38.06 -73.05 -23.23
N ARG A 452 37.67 -71.82 -22.87
CA ARG A 452 38.55 -70.65 -23.06
C ARG A 452 39.68 -70.61 -22.03
N VAL A 453 39.46 -71.07 -20.79
CA VAL A 453 40.47 -71.05 -19.73
C VAL A 453 41.55 -72.13 -19.92
N LEU A 454 41.20 -73.29 -20.48
CA LEU A 454 42.16 -74.36 -20.79
C LEU A 454 43.09 -73.99 -21.97
N GLU A 455 42.58 -73.25 -22.96
CA GLU A 455 43.40 -72.75 -24.09
C GLU A 455 44.45 -71.71 -23.68
N TYR A 456 44.19 -70.93 -22.62
CA TYR A 456 45.18 -69.99 -22.06
C TYR A 456 46.26 -70.70 -21.23
N SER A 457 45.94 -71.82 -20.57
CA SER A 457 46.90 -72.56 -19.75
C SER A 457 47.87 -73.42 -20.59
N SER A 458 47.43 -73.95 -21.74
CA SER A 458 48.30 -74.71 -22.66
C SER A 458 49.33 -73.86 -23.39
N LYS A 459 49.10 -72.56 -23.56
CA LYS A 459 50.02 -71.65 -24.29
C LYS A 459 51.19 -71.14 -23.45
N HIS A 460 51.21 -71.35 -22.13
CA HIS A 460 52.27 -70.85 -21.24
C HIS A 460 53.33 -71.89 -20.81
N ARG A 461 53.39 -73.07 -21.45
CA ARG A 461 54.32 -74.14 -21.09
C ARG A 461 55.51 -74.34 -22.04
N VAL A 462 55.90 -73.32 -22.80
CA VAL A 462 57.11 -73.33 -23.62
C VAL A 462 57.89 -72.03 -23.38
N LEU A 463 58.73 -72.01 -22.35
CA LEU A 463 59.92 -71.16 -22.25
C LEU A 463 60.87 -71.89 -21.29
N GLY A 464 61.97 -72.42 -21.84
CA GLY A 464 62.98 -73.20 -21.12
C GLY A 464 63.84 -72.34 -20.16
N PRO A 465 64.71 -72.98 -19.38
CA PRO A 465 65.47 -72.31 -18.33
C PRO A 465 66.61 -71.48 -18.92
N ALA A 466 66.73 -70.21 -18.52
CA ALA A 466 67.92 -69.40 -18.76
C ALA A 466 69.02 -69.76 -17.73
N ALA A 467 70.24 -69.95 -18.22
CA ALA A 467 71.43 -70.35 -17.49
C ALA A 467 71.94 -69.28 -16.50
N PRO A 468 72.78 -69.66 -15.51
CA PRO A 468 73.35 -68.75 -14.52
C PRO A 468 74.78 -68.29 -14.88
N CYS A 469 75.07 -66.99 -14.70
CA CYS A 469 76.38 -66.32 -14.57
C CYS A 469 76.09 -64.86 -14.14
N GLU A 470 76.74 -64.18 -13.20
CA GLU A 470 77.90 -64.36 -12.31
C GLU A 470 77.58 -63.71 -10.96
#